data_AF-A0A377M3J0-F1
#
_entry.id   AF-A0A377M3J0-F1
#
_cell.length_a   1.000
_cell.length_b   1.000
_cell.length_c   1.000
_cell.angle_alpha   90.00
_cell.angle_beta   90.00
_cell.angle_gamma   90.00
#
_symmetry.space_group_name_H-M   'P 1'
#
loop_
_entity.id
_entity.type
_entity.pdbx_description
1 polymer ?
#
loop_
_entity_poly.entity_id
_entity_poly.type
_entity_poly.pdbx_seq_one_letter_code
_entity_poly.pdbx_strand_id
1 'polypeptide(L)'
;MVPMDKTLADFGAEVQWDDYAQMFTIAKDGAFVKVKPGANTAIVNGKPLALSVRWVMKDNKAFISDTFINDVFQSGLDQTFQVEKRPHPLNALTADEIKQAVAIVKASKDFKPNTRFTRLPWPSPRKPKCGTLC
;
A
#
# COMPACT_ATOMS: atom_id res chain seq x y z
N MET A 1 -11.92 -14.98 10.23
CA MET A 1 -12.93 -13.95 9.90
C MET A 1 -12.78 -12.80 10.87
N VAL A 2 -12.68 -11.59 10.33
CA VAL A 2 -12.42 -10.35 11.07
C VAL A 2 -13.54 -9.34 10.80
N PRO A 3 -13.89 -8.49 11.78
CA PRO A 3 -14.91 -7.47 11.59
C PRO A 3 -14.44 -6.45 10.56
N MET A 4 -15.19 -6.32 9.47
CA MET A 4 -14.88 -5.48 8.31
C MET A 4 -14.60 -4.04 8.73
N ASP A 5 -15.49 -3.43 9.51
CA ASP A 5 -15.44 -2.02 9.87
C ASP A 5 -14.10 -1.67 10.52
N LYS A 6 -13.65 -2.50 11.46
CA LYS A 6 -12.39 -2.30 12.17
C LYS A 6 -11.21 -2.47 11.23
N THR A 7 -11.18 -3.53 10.43
CA THR A 7 -10.06 -3.80 9.52
C THR A 7 -9.93 -2.76 8.42
N LEU A 8 -11.04 -2.23 7.90
CA LEU A 8 -11.01 -1.20 6.87
C LEU A 8 -10.71 0.18 7.46
N ALA A 9 -11.17 0.47 8.67
CA ALA A 9 -10.77 1.67 9.40
C ALA A 9 -9.27 1.66 9.73
N ASP A 10 -8.73 0.54 10.24
CA ASP A 10 -7.30 0.37 10.52
C ASP A 10 -6.46 0.44 9.23
N PHE A 11 -7.04 0.00 8.10
CA PHE A 11 -6.42 0.14 6.79
C PHE A 11 -6.56 1.56 6.21
N GLY A 12 -7.41 2.43 6.77
CA GLY A 12 -7.66 3.77 6.26
C GLY A 12 -8.50 3.82 4.98
N ALA A 13 -9.34 2.81 4.75
CA ALA A 13 -10.29 2.79 3.65
C ALA A 13 -11.64 3.40 4.08
N GLU A 14 -12.27 4.17 3.19
CA GLU A 14 -13.62 4.69 3.38
C GLU A 14 -14.64 3.61 3.02
N VAL A 15 -15.63 3.39 3.88
CA VAL A 15 -16.69 2.39 3.68
C VAL A 15 -18.03 3.09 3.63
N GLN A 16 -18.75 2.89 2.53
CA GLN A 16 -20.12 3.36 2.37
C GLN A 16 -21.03 2.16 2.16
N TRP A 17 -22.09 2.08 2.97
CA TRP A 17 -23.16 1.11 2.81
C TRP A 17 -24.31 1.74 2.03
N ASP A 18 -24.72 1.10 0.94
CA ASP A 18 -25.91 1.43 0.18
C ASP A 18 -27.01 0.40 0.52
N ASP A 19 -28.02 0.85 1.27
CA ASP A 19 -29.12 0.00 1.74
C ASP A 19 -30.09 -0.38 0.60
N TYR A 20 -30.22 0.47 -0.43
CA TYR A 20 -31.09 0.21 -1.57
C TYR A 20 -30.51 -0.88 -2.48
N ALA A 21 -29.21 -0.78 -2.77
CA ALA A 21 -28.52 -1.76 -3.62
C ALA A 21 -27.92 -2.94 -2.82
N GLN A 22 -28.05 -2.92 -1.49
CA GLN A 22 -27.46 -3.87 -0.53
C GLN A 22 -25.97 -4.14 -0.85
N MET A 23 -25.20 -3.07 -1.01
CA MET A 23 -23.81 -3.15 -1.45
C MET A 23 -22.90 -2.25 -0.62
N PHE A 24 -21.69 -2.74 -0.38
CA PHE A 24 -20.63 -1.94 0.20
C PHE A 24 -19.77 -1.36 -0.93
N THR A 25 -19.54 -0.06 -0.83
CA THR A 25 -18.54 0.65 -1.62
C THR A 25 -17.37 0.98 -0.71
N ILE A 26 -16.19 0.48 -1.05
CA ILE A 26 -14.96 0.73 -0.32
C ILE A 26 -14.04 1.54 -1.23
N ALA A 27 -13.56 2.68 -0.75
CA ALA A 27 -12.67 3.55 -1.51
C ALA A 27 -11.37 3.79 -0.73
N LYS A 28 -10.22 3.61 -1.39
CA LYS A 28 -8.92 3.94 -0.81
C LYS A 28 -7.88 4.19 -1.90
N ASP A 29 -7.16 5.31 -1.82
CA ASP A 29 -5.96 5.62 -2.62
C ASP A 29 -6.06 5.40 -4.15
N GLY A 30 -7.27 5.37 -4.71
CA GLY A 30 -7.54 5.09 -6.13
C GLY A 30 -8.22 3.74 -6.42
N ALA A 31 -8.26 2.83 -5.45
CA ALA A 31 -9.01 1.58 -5.52
C ALA A 31 -10.48 1.80 -5.10
N PHE A 32 -11.40 1.60 -6.04
CA PHE A 32 -12.83 1.56 -5.81
C PHE A 32 -13.33 0.12 -5.87
N VAL A 33 -13.77 -0.38 -4.72
CA VAL A 33 -14.26 -1.75 -4.57
C VAL A 33 -15.75 -1.71 -4.30
N LYS A 34 -16.52 -2.43 -5.11
CA LYS A 34 -17.96 -2.64 -4.91
C LYS A 34 -18.20 -4.11 -4.67
N VAL A 35 -18.84 -4.44 -3.56
CA VAL A 35 -19.03 -5.84 -3.19
C VAL A 35 -20.36 -6.02 -2.48
N LYS A 36 -21.03 -7.13 -2.77
CA LYS A 36 -22.33 -7.48 -2.18
C LYS A 36 -22.14 -8.50 -1.06
N PRO A 37 -22.85 -8.38 0.07
CA PRO A 37 -22.86 -9.40 1.11
C PRO A 37 -23.27 -10.76 0.52
N GLY A 38 -22.59 -11.84 0.91
CA GLY A 38 -22.86 -13.19 0.41
C GLY A 38 -22.34 -13.50 -1.00
N ALA A 39 -21.83 -12.52 -1.74
CA ALA A 39 -21.26 -12.76 -3.06
C ALA A 39 -19.84 -13.35 -2.98
N ASN A 40 -19.48 -14.15 -3.98
CA ASN A 40 -18.13 -14.70 -4.16
C ASN A 40 -17.27 -13.84 -5.09
N THR A 41 -17.78 -12.67 -5.47
CA THR A 41 -17.14 -11.78 -6.44
C THR A 41 -17.23 -10.35 -5.94
N ALA A 42 -16.11 -9.63 -5.98
CA ALA A 42 -16.03 -8.19 -5.80
C ALA A 42 -15.75 -7.52 -7.14
N ILE A 43 -16.10 -6.25 -7.29
CA ILE A 43 -15.75 -5.44 -8.45
C ILE A 43 -14.70 -4.42 -7.98
N VAL A 44 -13.49 -4.51 -8.49
CA VAL A 44 -12.37 -3.59 -8.17
C VAL A 44 -12.07 -2.77 -9.41
N ASN A 45 -12.22 -1.45 -9.33
CA ASN A 45 -12.01 -0.52 -10.46
C ASN A 45 -12.75 -0.95 -11.74
N GLY A 46 -13.97 -1.49 -11.58
CA GLY A 46 -14.81 -1.98 -12.68
C GLY A 46 -14.49 -3.40 -13.17
N LYS A 47 -13.44 -4.05 -12.66
CA LYS A 47 -13.09 -5.43 -13.02
C LYS A 47 -13.59 -6.43 -11.96
N PRO A 48 -14.20 -7.55 -12.38
CA PRO A 48 -14.63 -8.58 -11.44
C PRO A 48 -13.41 -9.34 -10.89
N LEU A 49 -13.39 -9.53 -9.58
CA LEU A 49 -12.40 -10.28 -8.82
C LEU A 49 -13.11 -11.37 -8.03
N ALA A 50 -12.70 -12.63 -8.22
CA ALA A 50 -13.22 -13.74 -7.44
C ALA A 50 -12.63 -13.69 -6.02
N LEU A 51 -13.50 -13.77 -5.02
CA LEU A 51 -13.12 -13.81 -3.61
C LEU A 51 -12.98 -15.26 -3.17
N SER A 52 -11.88 -15.56 -2.49
CA SER A 52 -11.62 -16.88 -1.90
C SER A 52 -12.66 -17.25 -0.83
N VAL A 53 -13.13 -16.25 -0.07
CA VAL A 53 -14.10 -16.42 1.02
C VAL A 53 -15.29 -15.50 0.79
N ARG A 54 -16.50 -16.05 0.99
CA ARG A 54 -17.74 -15.29 0.87
C ARG A 54 -17.84 -14.25 1.97
N TRP A 55 -18.47 -13.14 1.65
CA TRP A 55 -18.76 -12.14 2.66
C TRP A 55 -19.89 -12.60 3.57
N VAL A 56 -19.68 -12.57 4.88
CA VAL A 56 -20.68 -12.97 5.87
C VAL A 56 -21.18 -11.76 6.63
N MET A 57 -22.49 -11.60 6.71
CA MET A 57 -23.14 -10.68 7.64
C MET A 57 -23.58 -11.45 8.88
N LYS A 58 -23.14 -11.01 10.06
CA LYS A 58 -23.62 -11.51 11.36
C LYS A 58 -23.99 -10.32 12.24
N ASP A 59 -25.17 -10.33 12.83
CA ASP A 59 -25.63 -9.29 13.77
C ASP A 59 -25.50 -7.86 13.21
N ASN A 60 -25.88 -7.69 11.94
CA ASN A 60 -25.76 -6.43 11.20
C ASN A 60 -24.32 -5.90 11.02
N LYS A 61 -23.32 -6.76 11.28
CA LYS A 61 -21.90 -6.47 11.09
C LYS A 61 -21.32 -7.38 10.00
N ALA A 62 -20.54 -6.76 9.12
CA ALA A 62 -19.86 -7.46 8.04
C ALA A 62 -18.58 -8.12 8.54
N PHE A 63 -18.37 -9.38 8.21
CA PHE A 63 -17.17 -10.16 8.52
C PHE A 63 -16.45 -10.57 7.24
N ILE A 64 -15.19 -10.18 7.12
CA ILE A 64 -14.33 -10.50 5.97
C ILE A 64 -13.25 -11.52 6.34
N SER A 65 -12.59 -12.07 5.31
CA SER A 65 -11.33 -12.79 5.49
C SER A 65 -10.22 -11.83 5.92
N ASP A 66 -9.27 -12.31 6.72
CA ASP A 66 -8.00 -11.62 6.98
C ASP A 66 -7.17 -11.44 5.70
N THR A 67 -7.28 -12.37 4.76
CA THR A 67 -6.64 -12.27 3.43
C THR A 67 -7.33 -11.29 2.49
N PHE A 68 -8.56 -10.84 2.79
CA PHE A 68 -9.37 -10.04 1.86
C PHE A 68 -8.68 -8.76 1.42
N ILE A 69 -8.01 -8.06 2.34
CA ILE A 69 -7.32 -6.80 2.03
C ILE A 69 -6.21 -7.04 1.01
N ASN A 70 -5.41 -8.10 1.18
CA ASN A 70 -4.37 -8.44 0.23
C ASN A 70 -4.96 -8.91 -1.10
N ASP A 71 -5.96 -9.80 -1.06
CA ASP A 71 -6.60 -10.33 -2.26
C ASP A 71 -7.23 -9.24 -3.12
N VAL A 72 -7.79 -8.19 -2.51
CA VAL A 72 -8.49 -7.09 -3.19
C VAL A 72 -7.55 -5.94 -3.57
N PHE A 73 -6.80 -5.41 -2.61
CA PHE A 73 -5.98 -4.21 -2.80
C PHE A 73 -4.58 -4.52 -3.36
N GLN A 74 -4.05 -5.74 -3.20
CA GLN A 74 -2.80 -6.18 -3.84
C GLN A 74 -3.05 -7.05 -5.08
N SER A 75 -4.30 -7.15 -5.55
CA SER A 75 -4.66 -7.87 -6.80
C SER A 75 -3.95 -7.35 -8.05
N GLY A 76 -3.36 -6.16 -8.01
CA GLY A 76 -2.81 -5.46 -9.17
C GLY A 76 -3.90 -4.89 -10.10
N LEU A 77 -5.18 -4.94 -9.68
CA LEU A 77 -6.28 -4.26 -10.37
C LEU A 77 -6.30 -2.75 -10.11
N ASP A 78 -5.68 -2.33 -9.02
CA ASP A 78 -5.28 -0.95 -8.84
C ASP A 78 -3.98 -0.70 -9.61
N GLN A 79 -4.08 0.11 -10.67
CA GLN A 79 -2.96 0.46 -11.55
C GLN A 79 -2.28 1.77 -11.14
N THR A 80 -2.76 2.41 -10.07
CA THR A 80 -2.25 3.71 -9.59
C THR A 80 -0.79 3.60 -9.17
N PHE A 81 -0.39 2.44 -8.61
CA PHE A 81 0.98 2.13 -8.26
C PHE A 81 1.52 1.04 -9.18
N GLN A 82 2.52 1.39 -9.98
CA GLN A 82 3.27 0.42 -10.79
C GLN A 82 4.59 0.10 -10.11
N VAL A 83 4.96 -1.18 -10.12
CA VAL A 83 6.30 -1.57 -9.64
C VAL A 83 7.33 -1.01 -10.61
N GLU A 84 8.19 -0.13 -10.10
CA GLU A 84 9.33 0.40 -10.86
C GLU A 84 10.27 -0.75 -11.25
N LYS A 85 10.33 -1.10 -12.54
CA LYS A 85 11.25 -2.12 -13.06
C LYS A 85 12.70 -1.65 -13.08
N ARG A 86 12.92 -0.34 -13.16
CA ARG A 86 14.24 0.29 -13.12
C ARG A 86 14.16 1.41 -12.09
N PRO A 87 14.95 1.35 -11.00
CA PRO A 87 14.92 2.39 -10.00
C PRO A 87 15.38 3.70 -10.63
N HIS A 88 14.61 4.75 -10.42
CA HIS A 88 14.98 6.06 -10.94
C HIS A 88 16.25 6.56 -10.21
N PRO A 89 17.23 7.15 -10.91
CA PRO A 89 18.51 7.56 -10.31
C PRO A 89 18.40 8.72 -9.29
N LEU A 90 17.19 9.27 -9.12
CA LEU A 90 16.84 10.29 -8.13
C LEU A 90 15.93 9.76 -7.01
N ASN A 91 15.77 8.44 -6.90
CA ASN A 91 15.01 7.86 -5.79
C ASN A 91 15.68 8.21 -4.46
N ALA A 92 14.86 8.42 -3.44
CA ALA A 92 15.34 8.62 -2.09
C ALA A 92 16.07 7.36 -1.60
N LEU A 93 17.02 7.55 -0.67
CA LEU A 93 17.68 6.44 0.01
C LEU A 93 16.66 5.50 0.62
N THR A 94 16.79 4.22 0.32
CA THR A 94 16.00 3.18 0.96
C THR A 94 16.40 3.03 2.43
N ALA A 95 15.52 2.44 3.25
CA ALA A 95 15.80 2.22 4.66
C ALA A 95 17.10 1.44 4.91
N ASP A 96 17.45 0.52 4.02
CA ASP A 96 18.66 -0.29 4.14
C ASP A 96 19.92 0.48 3.73
N GLU A 97 19.85 1.33 2.70
CA GLU A 97 20.96 2.21 2.35
C GLU A 97 21.22 3.27 3.43
N ILE A 98 20.18 3.76 4.11
CA ILE A 98 20.34 4.65 5.29
C ILE A 98 21.12 3.92 6.39
N LYS A 99 20.73 2.68 6.72
CA LYS A 99 21.44 1.88 7.74
C LYS A 99 22.89 1.63 7.32
N GLN A 100 23.13 1.32 6.06
CA GLN A 100 24.46 1.09 5.51
C GLN A 100 25.33 2.34 5.61
N ALA A 101 24.82 3.50 5.21
CA ALA A 101 25.54 4.78 5.32
C ALA A 101 25.91 5.10 6.77
N VAL A 102 24.98 4.89 7.70
CA VAL A 102 25.24 5.08 9.14
C VAL A 102 26.29 4.10 9.65
N ALA A 103 26.25 2.84 9.21
CA ALA A 103 27.25 1.83 9.57
C ALA A 103 28.65 2.20 9.06
N ILE A 104 28.76 2.69 7.82
CA ILE A 104 30.03 3.15 7.22
C ILE A 104 30.60 4.32 8.03
N VAL A 105 29.77 5.32 8.36
CA VAL A 105 30.22 6.49 9.13
C VAL A 105 30.65 6.10 10.54
N LYS A 106 29.96 5.16 11.19
CA LYS A 106 30.32 4.62 12.51
C LYS A 106 31.60 3.79 12.50
N ALA A 107 31.96 3.17 11.37
CA ALA A 107 33.20 2.42 11.22
C ALA A 107 34.43 3.33 11.01
N SER A 108 34.23 4.64 10.79
CA SER A 108 35.32 5.60 10.67
C SER A 108 36.02 5.83 12.00
N LYS A 109 37.34 5.99 11.96
CA LYS A 109 38.18 6.29 13.13
C LYS A 109 37.86 7.65 13.76
N ASP A 110 37.26 8.56 12.99
CA ASP A 110 36.93 9.92 13.43
C ASP A 110 35.53 10.02 14.07
N PHE A 111 34.78 8.91 14.14
CA PHE A 111 33.42 8.92 14.63
C PHE A 111 33.36 9.03 16.16
N LYS A 112 32.83 10.15 16.65
CA LYS A 112 32.64 10.38 18.10
C LYS A 112 31.31 9.80 18.59
N PRO A 113 31.27 9.13 19.76
CA PRO A 113 30.01 8.75 20.40
C PRO A 113 29.23 10.03 20.74
N ASN A 114 27.94 10.09 20.36
CA ASN A 114 27.03 11.25 20.36
C ASN A 114 26.98 12.13 19.11
N THR A 115 27.65 11.78 18.02
CA THR A 115 27.41 12.44 16.72
C THR A 115 25.97 12.20 16.25
N ARG A 116 25.21 13.27 15.99
CA ARG A 116 23.84 13.22 15.43
C ARG A 116 23.87 13.58 13.95
N PHE A 117 23.01 12.94 13.15
CA PHE A 117 22.87 13.23 11.73
C PHE A 117 21.81 14.34 11.54
N THR A 118 22.21 15.48 11.00
CA THR A 118 21.27 16.57 10.64
C THR A 118 20.58 16.32 9.30
N ARG A 119 21.27 15.67 8.35
CA ARG A 119 20.72 15.28 7.04
C ARG A 119 21.51 14.12 6.43
N LEU A 120 20.80 13.16 5.82
CA LEU A 120 21.35 12.07 5.02
C LEU A 120 20.62 12.00 3.66
N PRO A 121 20.94 12.90 2.71
CA PRO A 121 20.32 12.89 1.39
C PRO A 121 21.10 12.00 0.41
N TRP A 122 20.40 11.44 -0.59
CA TRP A 122 21.07 10.85 -1.74
C TRP A 122 21.87 11.92 -2.49
N PRO A 123 23.15 11.70 -2.81
CA PRO A 123 23.92 12.64 -3.62
C PRO A 123 23.36 12.65 -5.04
N SER A 124 22.87 13.81 -5.50
CA SER A 124 22.31 13.93 -6.84
C SER A 124 23.35 13.53 -7.90
N PRO A 125 23.04 12.61 -8.83
CA PRO A 125 23.93 12.27 -9.93
C PRO A 125 24.21 13.50 -10.81
N ARG A 126 25.38 13.51 -11.48
CA ARG A 126 25.75 14.63 -12.36
C ARG A 126 24.67 14.87 -13.42
N LYS A 127 24.26 16.13 -13.59
CA LYS A 127 23.18 16.60 -14.50
C LYS A 127 23.11 15.92 -15.89
N PRO A 128 24.20 15.64 -16.63
CA PRO A 128 24.09 15.03 -17.96
C PRO A 128 23.51 13.61 -17.99
N LYS A 129 23.44 12.87 -16.85
CA LYS A 129 22.91 11.49 -16.83
C LYS A 129 21.39 11.40 -16.67
N CYS A 130 20.70 12.48 -16.30
CA CYS A 130 19.24 12.50 -16.15
C CYS A 130 18.49 12.94 -17.42
N GLY A 131 19.18 13.44 -18.46
CA GLY A 131 18.54 14.02 -19.64
C GLY A 131 18.09 13.05 -20.73
N THR A 132 18.27 11.74 -20.58
CA THR A 132 17.98 10.73 -21.63
C THR A 132 16.90 9.73 -21.23
N LEU A 133 16.35 9.82 -20.02
CA LEU A 133 15.19 9.06 -19.56
C LEU A 133 14.22 10.00 -18.84
N CYS A 134 13.54 10.84 -19.61
CA CYS A 134 12.25 11.42 -19.28
C CYS A 134 11.28 11.05 -20.42
#